data_AF-A0A8C7ZP59-F1
#
_entry.id   AF-A0A8C7ZP59-F1
#
_cell.length_a   1.000
_cell.length_b   1.000
_cell.length_c   1.000
_cell.angle_alpha   90.00
_cell.angle_beta   90.00
_cell.angle_gamma   90.00
#
_symmetry.space_group_name_H-M   'P 1'
#
loop_
_entity.id
_entity.type
_entity.pdbx_description
1 polymer ?
#
loop_
_entity_poly.entity_id
_entity_poly.type
_entity_poly.pdbx_seq_one_letter_code
_entity_poly.pdbx_strand_id
1 'polypeptide(L)'
;VALLFSAAPPSTFLYGLSANIAAVLLFGSCTVPIKRIETGDGMFFYWVSCAAIWIVSKVGDLLLSSPTFYPLAMLGGAIWATGNIAVVTIIKSIGLGLGILIWGSFSLLMGWTSSRFGWFWIVPQQVSRPILNYCGAGLCLLSGMIFFFVKSDVALSSESETVPLLIDRVSSPSSINVSFLALMLGCLLAVMVGLLYGSCFIPILYIMSHSPCPDSVYYGASVFAMDYVYAQNCGIFLTSTVYFVIYCAVRSNKPRVYSRAILPGFLSGLMWSVGTYCWFLANNYLSPVITYPIVTAGYGLVAALWGSLVFKEIKGVVNCSIFFLASCVVLTGSLLTALSKLL
;
A
#
# COMPACT_ATOMS: atom_id res chain seq x y z
N VAL A 1 28.41 -1.81 23.57
CA VAL A 1 27.24 -2.04 22.68
C VAL A 1 25.97 -1.31 23.15
N ALA A 2 25.83 -0.92 24.43
CA ALA A 2 24.68 -0.15 24.94
C ALA A 2 24.82 1.40 24.90
N LEU A 3 25.69 1.95 24.05
CA LEU A 3 25.95 3.41 23.97
C LEU A 3 25.74 4.02 22.56
N LEU A 4 25.15 3.27 21.62
CA LEU A 4 24.83 3.77 20.27
C LEU A 4 23.36 4.17 20.07
N PHE A 5 22.51 4.05 21.11
CA PHE A 5 21.12 4.53 21.09
C PHE A 5 20.95 5.85 21.86
N SER A 6 21.96 6.72 21.81
CA SER A 6 21.78 8.13 22.19
C SER A 6 21.16 8.86 21.01
N ALA A 7 20.12 9.65 21.27
CA ALA A 7 19.27 10.37 20.32
C ALA A 7 19.97 10.66 18.97
N ALA A 8 19.44 10.07 17.90
CA ALA A 8 19.92 10.33 16.56
C ALA A 8 19.96 11.87 16.33
N PRO A 9 21.05 12.43 15.76
CA PRO A 9 21.18 13.87 15.63
C PRO A 9 19.96 14.45 14.92
N PRO A 10 19.46 15.65 15.29
CA PRO A 10 18.19 16.19 14.80
C PRO A 10 18.10 16.21 13.26
N SER A 11 19.23 16.30 12.56
CA SER A 11 19.33 16.15 11.11
C SER A 11 18.84 14.80 10.59
N THR A 12 19.21 13.68 11.21
CA THR A 12 18.80 12.31 10.80
C THR A 12 17.31 12.06 10.96
N PHE A 13 16.71 12.61 12.02
CA PHE A 13 15.26 12.54 12.21
C PHE A 13 14.51 13.34 11.13
N LEU A 14 15.00 14.55 10.81
CA LEU A 14 14.43 15.37 9.73
C LEU A 14 14.55 14.68 8.37
N TYR A 15 15.68 14.02 8.07
CA TYR A 15 15.81 13.22 6.85
C TYR A 15 14.79 12.08 6.81
N GLY A 16 14.62 11.34 7.90
CA GLY A 16 13.60 10.30 8.02
C GLY A 16 12.18 10.81 7.80
N LEU A 17 11.84 11.97 8.38
CA LEU A 17 10.52 12.59 8.22
C LEU A 17 10.29 13.08 6.78
N SER A 18 11.29 13.70 6.17
CA SER A 18 11.21 14.17 4.77
C SER A 18 11.00 13.01 3.79
N ALA A 19 11.72 11.89 3.99
CA ALA A 19 11.55 10.69 3.19
C ALA A 19 10.15 10.07 3.40
N ASN A 20 9.64 10.11 4.62
CA ASN A 20 8.29 9.62 4.94
C ASN A 20 7.20 10.47 4.25
N ILE A 21 7.33 11.80 4.29
CA ILE A 21 6.44 12.72 3.56
C ILE A 21 6.50 12.48 2.05
N ALA A 22 7.71 12.30 1.49
CA ALA A 22 7.86 11.97 0.07
C ALA A 22 7.16 10.65 -0.29
N ALA A 23 7.30 9.61 0.55
CA ALA A 23 6.59 8.35 0.37
C ALA A 23 5.07 8.55 0.41
N VAL A 24 4.54 9.27 1.41
CA VAL A 24 3.11 9.62 1.54
C VAL A 24 2.58 10.30 0.28
N LEU A 25 3.29 11.30 -0.23
CA LEU A 25 2.88 12.04 -1.43
C LEU A 25 2.87 11.16 -2.67
N LEU A 26 3.90 10.34 -2.87
CA LEU A 26 4.04 9.47 -4.03
C LEU A 26 3.01 8.33 -4.03
N PHE A 27 2.84 7.64 -2.91
CA PHE A 27 1.81 6.61 -2.75
C PHE A 27 0.40 7.18 -2.86
N GLY A 28 0.13 8.35 -2.28
CA GLY A 28 -1.20 8.96 -2.33
C GLY A 28 -1.58 9.49 -3.71
N SER A 29 -0.57 9.77 -4.53
CA SER A 29 -0.75 10.30 -5.89
C SER A 29 -0.67 9.23 -6.98
N CYS A 30 -0.29 7.99 -6.66
CA CYS A 30 -0.10 6.92 -7.65
C CYS A 30 -1.40 6.53 -8.39
N THR A 31 -2.55 6.86 -7.80
CA THR A 31 -3.90 6.62 -8.36
C THR A 31 -4.41 7.79 -9.23
N VAL A 32 -3.69 8.92 -9.28
CA VAL A 32 -4.09 10.08 -10.08
C VAL A 32 -4.01 9.82 -11.59
N PRO A 33 -2.93 9.23 -12.13
CA PRO A 33 -2.81 8.99 -13.58
C PRO A 33 -3.90 8.07 -14.13
N ILE A 34 -4.38 7.14 -13.31
CA ILE A 34 -5.32 6.09 -13.73
C ILE A 34 -6.77 6.56 -13.74
N LYS A 35 -7.11 7.56 -12.93
CA LYS A 35 -8.51 7.93 -12.68
C LYS A 35 -9.22 8.51 -13.90
N ARG A 36 -8.48 8.95 -14.92
CA ARG A 36 -9.03 9.56 -16.14
C ARG A 36 -9.14 8.60 -17.32
N ILE A 37 -8.80 7.32 -17.15
CA ILE A 37 -8.65 6.37 -18.25
C ILE A 37 -9.33 5.04 -17.90
N GLU A 38 -10.07 4.49 -18.86
CA GLU A 38 -10.65 3.15 -18.75
C GLU A 38 -9.54 2.08 -18.71
N THR A 39 -9.43 1.38 -17.59
CA THR A 39 -8.49 0.27 -17.39
C THR A 39 -9.14 -1.10 -17.60
N GLY A 40 -10.44 -1.17 -17.88
CA GLY A 40 -11.19 -2.40 -18.15
C GLY A 40 -11.21 -3.40 -16.99
N ASP A 41 -10.59 -4.56 -17.16
CA ASP A 41 -10.39 -5.55 -16.09
C ASP A 41 -9.12 -5.32 -15.26
N GLY A 42 -8.28 -4.35 -15.66
CA GLY A 42 -7.10 -3.90 -14.94
C GLY A 42 -5.90 -4.85 -14.95
N MET A 43 -6.01 -6.06 -15.49
CA MET A 43 -4.91 -7.05 -15.47
C MET A 43 -3.71 -6.61 -16.30
N PHE A 44 -3.96 -6.08 -17.50
CA PHE A 44 -2.90 -5.55 -18.36
C PHE A 44 -2.25 -4.30 -17.74
N PHE A 45 -3.06 -3.38 -17.23
CA PHE A 45 -2.60 -2.19 -16.52
C PHE A 45 -1.70 -2.55 -15.33
N TYR A 46 -2.12 -3.54 -14.55
CA TYR A 46 -1.39 -4.02 -13.38
C TYR A 46 -0.02 -4.59 -13.77
N TRP A 47 0.04 -5.42 -14.81
CA TRP A 47 1.31 -5.96 -15.33
C TRP A 47 2.25 -4.86 -15.84
N VAL A 48 1.75 -3.89 -16.60
CA VAL A 48 2.55 -2.73 -17.05
C VAL A 48 3.08 -1.92 -15.87
N SER A 49 2.26 -1.69 -14.84
CA SER A 49 2.69 -0.98 -13.63
C SER A 49 3.80 -1.74 -12.90
N CYS A 50 3.71 -3.07 -12.82
CA CYS A 50 4.76 -3.92 -12.24
C CYS A 50 6.05 -3.89 -13.06
N ALA A 51 5.97 -3.82 -14.39
CA ALA A 51 7.13 -3.66 -15.25
C ALA A 51 7.86 -2.32 -14.98
N ALA A 52 7.11 -1.23 -14.83
CA ALA A 52 7.67 0.06 -14.45
C ALA A 52 8.34 0.03 -13.06
N ILE A 53 7.70 -0.62 -12.07
CA ILE A 53 8.29 -0.83 -10.75
C ILE A 53 9.64 -1.53 -10.86
N TRP A 54 9.73 -2.60 -11.66
CA TRP A 54 10.96 -3.35 -11.85
C TRP A 54 12.06 -2.53 -12.54
N ILE A 55 11.72 -1.77 -13.59
CA ILE A 55 12.68 -0.91 -14.30
C ILE A 55 13.31 0.13 -13.35
N VAL A 56 12.48 0.86 -12.59
CA VAL A 56 12.97 1.85 -11.61
C VAL A 56 13.83 1.18 -10.55
N SER A 57 13.45 -0.02 -10.13
CA SER A 57 14.22 -0.79 -9.16
C SER A 57 15.58 -1.21 -9.69
N LYS A 58 15.66 -1.60 -10.97
CA LYS A 58 16.94 -1.95 -11.59
C LYS A 58 17.86 -0.75 -11.72
N VAL A 59 17.32 0.42 -12.04
CA VAL A 59 18.10 1.66 -12.03
C VAL A 59 18.63 1.97 -10.63
N GLY A 60 17.77 1.86 -9.59
CA GLY A 60 18.19 2.05 -8.21
C GLY A 60 19.27 1.07 -7.75
N ASP A 61 19.16 -0.21 -8.11
CA ASP A 61 20.16 -1.25 -7.87
C ASP A 61 21.54 -0.89 -8.44
N LEU A 62 21.57 -0.42 -9.69
CA LEU A 62 22.80 0.04 -10.36
C LEU A 62 23.41 1.27 -9.69
N LEU A 63 22.58 2.21 -9.23
CA LEU A 63 23.04 3.43 -8.55
C LEU A 63 23.57 3.15 -7.14
N LEU A 64 22.93 2.24 -6.41
CA LEU A 64 23.30 1.88 -5.05
C LEU A 64 24.46 0.86 -5.00
N SER A 65 24.81 0.25 -6.14
CA SER A 65 25.81 -0.82 -6.22
C SER A 65 25.55 -1.96 -5.21
N SER A 66 24.26 -2.30 -5.00
CA SER A 66 23.85 -3.31 -4.01
C SER A 66 24.32 -4.71 -4.45
N PRO A 67 25.23 -5.37 -3.73
CA PRO A 67 25.93 -6.54 -4.27
C PRO A 67 25.24 -7.88 -3.97
N THR A 68 24.30 -7.96 -3.02
CA THR A 68 23.81 -9.25 -2.51
C THR A 68 22.31 -9.45 -2.71
N PHE A 69 21.97 -10.38 -3.60
CA PHE A 69 20.58 -10.74 -3.90
C PHE A 69 20.08 -11.85 -2.99
N TYR A 70 19.03 -11.57 -2.19
CA TYR A 70 18.42 -12.56 -1.31
C TYR A 70 17.04 -12.99 -1.84
N PRO A 71 16.86 -14.25 -2.28
CA PRO A 71 15.59 -14.73 -2.82
C PRO A 71 14.41 -14.62 -1.85
N LEU A 72 14.66 -14.69 -0.53
CA LEU A 72 13.62 -14.51 0.48
C LEU A 72 12.96 -13.12 0.38
N ALA A 73 13.67 -12.07 -0.05
CA ALA A 73 13.08 -10.76 -0.28
C ALA A 73 12.06 -10.76 -1.45
N MET A 74 12.24 -11.63 -2.46
CA MET A 74 11.27 -11.77 -3.56
C MET A 74 9.90 -12.24 -3.06
N LEU A 75 9.84 -13.03 -1.99
CA LEU A 75 8.59 -13.49 -1.40
C LEU A 75 7.72 -12.31 -0.95
N GLY A 76 8.34 -11.25 -0.42
CA GLY A 76 7.64 -10.02 -0.05
C GLY A 76 6.97 -9.35 -1.23
N GLY A 77 7.65 -9.35 -2.39
CA GLY A 77 7.10 -8.87 -3.65
C GLY A 77 5.97 -9.75 -4.19
N ALA A 78 6.10 -11.07 -4.06
CA ALA A 78 5.06 -12.02 -4.47
C ALA A 78 3.78 -11.85 -3.63
N ILE A 79 3.91 -11.67 -2.31
CA ILE A 79 2.81 -11.39 -1.38
C ILE A 79 2.08 -10.10 -1.79
N TRP A 80 2.83 -9.02 -2.03
CA TRP A 80 2.26 -7.76 -2.50
C TRP A 80 1.54 -7.91 -3.84
N ALA A 81 2.16 -8.60 -4.80
CA ALA A 81 1.61 -8.80 -6.13
C ALA A 81 0.30 -9.59 -6.11
N THR A 82 0.23 -10.62 -5.25
CA THR A 82 -0.97 -11.43 -5.03
C THR A 82 -2.13 -10.58 -4.52
N GLY A 83 -1.87 -9.69 -3.55
CA GLY A 83 -2.88 -8.77 -3.04
C GLY A 83 -3.42 -7.80 -4.12
N ASN A 84 -2.56 -7.34 -5.02
CA ASN A 84 -2.95 -6.32 -6.01
C ASN A 84 -3.98 -6.82 -7.04
N ILE A 85 -4.02 -8.12 -7.34
CA ILE A 85 -4.98 -8.67 -8.31
C ILE A 85 -6.42 -8.51 -7.83
N ALA A 86 -6.64 -8.58 -6.52
CA ALA A 86 -7.95 -8.44 -5.92
C ALA A 86 -8.45 -6.99 -5.90
N VAL A 87 -7.59 -5.98 -6.13
CA VAL A 87 -7.94 -4.56 -5.97
C VAL A 87 -9.07 -4.13 -6.90
N VAL A 88 -9.03 -4.52 -8.18
CA VAL A 88 -10.09 -4.15 -9.13
C VAL A 88 -11.43 -4.76 -8.71
N THR A 89 -11.41 -6.01 -8.25
CA THR A 89 -12.61 -6.69 -7.73
C THR A 89 -13.15 -5.98 -6.49
N ILE A 90 -12.29 -5.62 -5.54
CA ILE A 90 -12.69 -4.88 -4.34
C ILE A 90 -13.34 -3.55 -4.72
N ILE A 91 -12.71 -2.77 -5.61
CA ILE A 91 -13.23 -1.48 -6.06
C ILE A 91 -14.61 -1.64 -6.72
N LYS A 92 -14.80 -2.69 -7.53
CA LYS A 92 -16.10 -3.00 -8.17
C LYS A 92 -17.16 -3.47 -7.17
N SER A 93 -16.77 -4.17 -6.11
CA SER A 93 -17.70 -4.75 -5.12
C SER A 93 -18.13 -3.76 -4.04
N ILE A 94 -17.19 -3.01 -3.46
CA ILE A 94 -17.42 -2.18 -2.27
C ILE A 94 -17.07 -0.70 -2.48
N GLY A 95 -16.54 -0.35 -3.65
CA GLY A 95 -16.10 1.01 -3.97
C GLY A 95 -14.67 1.30 -3.53
N LEU A 96 -14.04 2.27 -4.20
CA LEU A 96 -12.65 2.67 -3.95
C LEU A 96 -12.41 3.17 -2.52
N GLY A 97 -13.31 4.00 -1.99
CA GLY A 97 -13.14 4.60 -0.65
C GLY A 97 -13.17 3.55 0.47
N LEU A 98 -14.21 2.72 0.51
CA LEU A 98 -14.35 1.66 1.51
C LEU A 98 -13.25 0.60 1.35
N GLY A 99 -12.84 0.31 0.12
CA GLY A 99 -11.66 -0.50 -0.17
C GLY A 99 -10.39 0.05 0.50
N ILE A 100 -9.98 1.27 0.12
CA ILE A 100 -8.77 1.93 0.64
C ILE A 100 -8.72 1.90 2.16
N LEU A 101 -9.87 2.15 2.78
CA LEU A 101 -10.01 2.11 4.21
C LEU A 101 -9.72 0.72 4.80
N ILE A 102 -10.45 -0.31 4.34
CA ILE A 102 -10.35 -1.64 4.93
C ILE A 102 -8.93 -2.17 4.73
N TRP A 103 -8.42 -2.21 3.49
CA TRP A 103 -7.09 -2.75 3.26
C TRP A 103 -5.99 -1.89 3.89
N GLY A 104 -6.15 -0.56 3.92
CA GLY A 104 -5.21 0.35 4.57
C GLY A 104 -5.13 0.10 6.07
N SER A 105 -6.27 -0.09 6.73
CA SER A 105 -6.33 -0.36 8.18
C SER A 105 -5.66 -1.68 8.54
N PHE A 106 -5.96 -2.75 7.79
CA PHE A 106 -5.35 -4.05 8.02
C PHE A 106 -3.86 -4.08 7.62
N SER A 107 -3.46 -3.30 6.62
CA SER A 107 -2.05 -3.14 6.24
C SER A 107 -1.25 -2.41 7.31
N LEU A 108 -1.80 -1.31 7.85
CA LEU A 108 -1.21 -0.60 8.98
C LEU A 108 -1.07 -1.54 10.17
N LEU A 109 -2.16 -2.21 10.56
CA LEU A 109 -2.18 -3.09 11.71
C LEU A 109 -1.14 -4.19 11.57
N MET A 110 -1.15 -4.93 10.46
CA MET A 110 -0.20 -6.02 10.22
C MET A 110 1.26 -5.54 10.18
N GLY A 111 1.55 -4.44 9.49
CA GLY A 111 2.91 -3.90 9.40
C GLY A 111 3.43 -3.37 10.74
N TRP A 112 2.56 -2.68 11.49
CA TRP A 112 2.89 -2.16 12.81
C TRP A 112 3.04 -3.28 13.85
N THR A 113 2.10 -4.24 13.93
CA THR A 113 2.17 -5.35 14.91
C THR A 113 3.36 -6.25 14.64
N SER A 114 3.63 -6.60 13.39
CA SER A 114 4.78 -7.44 13.04
C SER A 114 6.09 -6.79 13.45
N SER A 115 6.26 -5.49 13.19
CA SER A 115 7.46 -4.75 13.58
C SER A 115 7.57 -4.54 15.10
N ARG A 116 6.46 -4.24 15.78
CA ARG A 116 6.45 -3.91 17.21
C ARG A 116 6.62 -5.13 18.10
N PHE A 117 5.94 -6.23 17.78
CA PHE A 117 5.89 -7.44 18.60
C PHE A 117 6.78 -8.57 18.06
N GLY A 118 7.41 -8.37 16.90
CA GLY A 118 8.29 -9.38 16.31
C GLY A 118 7.56 -10.60 15.77
N TRP A 119 6.38 -10.40 15.16
CA TRP A 119 5.72 -11.51 14.47
C TRP A 119 6.61 -12.03 13.34
N PHE A 120 6.43 -13.30 12.99
CA PHE A 120 7.23 -13.98 11.97
C PHE A 120 8.73 -13.98 12.27
N TRP A 121 9.09 -14.08 13.56
CA TRP A 121 10.46 -14.19 14.05
C TRP A 121 11.33 -12.96 13.78
N ILE A 122 10.74 -11.80 13.48
CA ILE A 122 11.48 -10.54 13.40
C ILE A 122 11.85 -10.11 14.82
N VAL A 123 13.03 -9.52 15.01
CA VAL A 123 13.41 -8.95 16.31
C VAL A 123 12.45 -7.81 16.69
N PRO A 124 11.74 -7.88 17.84
CA PRO A 124 10.78 -6.87 18.25
C PRO A 124 11.43 -5.50 18.38
N GLN A 125 10.85 -4.50 17.72
CA GLN A 125 11.36 -3.14 17.78
C GLN A 125 10.84 -2.41 19.01
N GLN A 126 11.76 -1.95 19.85
CA GLN A 126 11.44 -1.17 21.04
C GLN A 126 11.29 0.31 20.71
N VAL A 127 10.35 0.96 21.39
CA VAL A 127 10.08 2.40 21.31
C VAL A 127 10.23 3.03 22.69
N SER A 128 10.74 4.25 22.76
CA SER A 128 11.01 4.96 24.01
C SER A 128 9.76 5.10 24.88
N ARG A 129 8.60 5.41 24.26
CA ARG A 129 7.29 5.50 24.93
C ARG A 129 6.24 4.62 24.25
N PRO A 130 6.07 3.34 24.69
CA PRO A 130 5.13 2.40 24.09
C PRO A 130 3.69 2.87 24.11
N ILE A 131 3.22 3.46 25.21
CA ILE A 131 1.82 3.93 25.34
C ILE A 131 1.52 5.01 24.31
N LEU A 132 2.44 5.97 24.13
CA LEU A 132 2.27 7.04 23.14
C LEU A 132 2.23 6.50 21.71
N ASN A 133 3.06 5.49 21.42
CA ASN A 133 3.05 4.80 20.13
C ASN A 133 1.71 4.08 19.89
N TYR A 134 1.17 3.40 20.91
CA TYR A 134 -0.08 2.64 20.81
C TYR A 134 -1.27 3.57 20.57
N CYS A 135 -1.34 4.66 21.32
CA CYS A 135 -2.34 5.71 21.10
C CYS A 135 -2.22 6.31 19.69
N GLY A 136 -0.99 6.59 19.24
CA GLY A 136 -0.77 7.14 17.90
C GLY A 136 -1.20 6.19 16.77
N ALA A 137 -0.83 4.91 16.86
CA ALA A 137 -1.25 3.88 15.91
C ALA A 137 -2.78 3.69 15.93
N GLY A 138 -3.39 3.68 17.13
CA GLY A 138 -4.83 3.61 17.31
C GLY A 138 -5.57 4.80 16.69
N LEU A 139 -5.03 6.02 16.81
CA LEU A 139 -5.60 7.21 16.16
C LEU A 139 -5.46 7.16 14.64
N CYS A 140 -4.36 6.62 14.10
CA CYS A 140 -4.22 6.42 12.65
C CYS A 140 -5.29 5.44 12.13
N LEU A 141 -5.57 4.36 12.86
CA LEU A 141 -6.66 3.43 12.55
C LEU A 141 -8.04 4.10 12.67
N LEU A 142 -8.26 4.90 13.72
CA LEU A 142 -9.50 5.64 13.93
C LEU A 142 -9.76 6.65 12.80
N SER A 143 -8.74 7.37 12.35
CA SER A 143 -8.84 8.30 11.22
C SER A 143 -9.36 7.60 9.97
N GLY A 144 -8.83 6.41 9.67
CA GLY A 144 -9.38 5.56 8.62
C GLY A 144 -10.89 5.37 8.79
N MET A 145 -11.33 4.90 9.96
CA MET A 145 -12.75 4.67 10.22
C MET A 145 -13.62 5.92 10.03
N ILE A 146 -13.08 7.12 10.34
CA ILE A 146 -13.78 8.39 10.10
C ILE A 146 -13.88 8.70 8.61
N PHE A 147 -12.84 8.44 7.81
CA PHE A 147 -12.86 8.63 6.35
C PHE A 147 -13.95 7.81 5.66
N PHE A 148 -14.43 6.72 6.26
CA PHE A 148 -15.60 5.99 5.76
C PHE A 148 -16.85 6.86 5.62
N PHE A 149 -17.09 7.72 6.61
CA PHE A 149 -18.32 8.51 6.67
C PHE A 149 -18.30 9.69 5.71
N VAL A 150 -17.18 9.94 5.03
CA VAL A 150 -17.11 10.91 3.93
C VAL A 150 -17.83 10.30 2.73
N LYS A 151 -19.09 10.69 2.52
CA LYS A 151 -19.83 10.31 1.31
C LYS A 151 -19.08 10.86 0.10
N SER A 152 -18.53 9.95 -0.70
CA SER A 152 -18.05 10.28 -2.03
C SER A 152 -19.27 10.16 -2.94
N ASP A 153 -19.67 11.24 -3.61
CA ASP A 153 -20.61 11.16 -4.72
C ASP A 153 -19.89 10.47 -5.88
N VAL A 154 -19.68 9.16 -5.75
CA VAL A 154 -19.42 8.33 -6.91
C VAL A 154 -20.74 8.31 -7.61
N ALA A 155 -20.89 9.19 -8.61
CA ALA A 155 -21.86 8.97 -9.65
C ALA A 155 -21.71 7.49 -10.02
N LEU A 156 -22.74 6.70 -9.72
CA LEU A 156 -22.99 5.48 -10.43
C LEU A 156 -23.10 5.92 -11.89
N SER A 157 -21.98 6.04 -12.57
CA SER A 157 -21.89 5.68 -13.96
C SER A 157 -22.31 4.21 -13.96
N SER A 158 -23.62 4.00 -14.00
CA SER A 158 -24.28 3.53 -15.22
C SER A 158 -23.42 3.89 -16.45
N GLU A 159 -22.24 3.28 -16.58
CA GLU A 159 -21.90 2.73 -17.87
C GLU A 159 -23.04 1.76 -18.11
N SER A 160 -23.97 2.24 -18.93
CA SER A 160 -24.67 1.37 -19.85
C SER A 160 -23.59 0.48 -20.44
N GLU A 161 -23.41 -0.71 -19.86
CA GLU A 161 -23.24 -1.87 -20.69
C GLU A 161 -24.30 -1.66 -21.79
N THR A 162 -23.83 -1.54 -23.02
CA THR A 162 -24.68 -1.76 -24.18
C THR A 162 -25.06 -3.23 -24.10
N VAL A 163 -25.97 -3.54 -23.18
CA VAL A 163 -26.71 -4.79 -23.13
C VAL A 163 -27.36 -4.86 -24.50
N PRO A 164 -27.11 -5.90 -25.31
CA PRO A 164 -27.92 -6.10 -26.49
C PRO A 164 -29.37 -6.18 -26.00
N LEU A 165 -30.18 -5.22 -26.45
CA LEU A 165 -31.61 -5.06 -26.18
C LEU A 165 -32.37 -6.32 -26.62
N LEU A 166 -32.31 -7.42 -25.84
CA LEU A 166 -33.19 -8.60 -25.88
C LEU A 166 -32.65 -9.67 -24.91
N ILE A 167 -32.80 -9.45 -23.61
CA ILE A 167 -32.98 -10.57 -22.66
C ILE A 167 -34.22 -10.22 -21.84
N ASP A 168 -35.25 -11.05 -22.02
CA ASP A 168 -36.54 -10.93 -21.37
C ASP A 168 -36.41 -10.70 -19.87
N ARG A 169 -37.18 -9.72 -19.40
CA ARG A 169 -37.41 -9.47 -17.97
C ARG A 169 -38.15 -10.66 -17.36
N VAL A 170 -37.41 -11.66 -16.90
CA VAL A 170 -37.92 -12.57 -15.87
C VAL A 170 -37.55 -11.97 -14.52
N SER A 171 -38.53 -11.39 -13.86
CA SER A 171 -38.49 -10.95 -12.47
C SER A 171 -38.07 -12.10 -11.54
N SER A 172 -36.80 -12.11 -11.13
CA SER A 172 -36.31 -13.00 -10.07
C SER A 172 -36.25 -12.24 -8.73
N PRO A 173 -36.78 -12.79 -7.62
CA PRO A 173 -36.74 -12.16 -6.29
C PRO A 173 -35.36 -12.18 -5.60
N SER A 174 -34.27 -12.43 -6.33
CA SER A 174 -32.93 -12.75 -5.78
C SER A 174 -31.89 -11.63 -5.90
N SER A 175 -32.27 -10.41 -6.32
CA SER A 175 -31.34 -9.29 -6.50
C SER A 175 -30.74 -8.76 -5.18
N ILE A 176 -31.40 -8.97 -4.04
CA ILE A 176 -30.92 -8.50 -2.72
C ILE A 176 -29.76 -9.34 -2.19
N ASN A 177 -29.78 -10.67 -2.39
CA ASN A 177 -28.72 -11.56 -1.91
C ASN A 177 -27.41 -11.41 -2.70
N VAL A 178 -27.49 -11.08 -3.98
CA VAL A 178 -26.30 -10.87 -4.84
C VAL A 178 -25.55 -9.61 -4.43
N SER A 179 -26.24 -8.53 -4.01
CA SER A 179 -25.57 -7.30 -3.56
C SER A 179 -24.91 -7.46 -2.20
N PHE A 180 -25.56 -8.13 -1.25
CA PHE A 180 -25.00 -8.38 0.08
C PHE A 180 -23.82 -9.36 0.05
N LEU A 181 -23.92 -10.43 -0.74
CA LEU A 181 -22.82 -11.38 -0.90
C LEU A 181 -21.60 -10.73 -1.57
N ALA A 182 -21.81 -9.89 -2.60
CA ALA A 182 -20.74 -9.15 -3.25
C ALA A 182 -20.07 -8.14 -2.29
N LEU A 183 -20.87 -7.45 -1.45
CA LEU A 183 -20.35 -6.56 -0.41
C LEU A 183 -19.50 -7.33 0.60
N MET A 184 -20.01 -8.45 1.13
CA MET A 184 -19.31 -9.28 2.10
C MET A 184 -18.01 -9.85 1.52
N LEU A 185 -18.05 -10.34 0.28
CA LEU A 185 -16.88 -10.85 -0.42
C LEU A 185 -15.85 -9.75 -0.65
N GLY A 186 -16.26 -8.56 -1.11
CA GLY A 186 -15.34 -7.45 -1.32
C GLY A 186 -14.71 -6.94 -0.02
N CYS A 187 -15.46 -6.91 1.08
CA CYS A 187 -14.90 -6.61 2.41
C CYS A 187 -13.88 -7.66 2.85
N LEU A 188 -14.21 -8.96 2.76
CA LEU A 188 -13.29 -10.05 3.07
C LEU A 188 -12.00 -9.97 2.23
N LEU A 189 -12.15 -9.72 0.92
CA LEU A 189 -11.01 -9.57 0.01
C LEU A 189 -10.16 -8.36 0.41
N ALA A 190 -10.78 -7.23 0.79
CA ALA A 190 -10.06 -6.04 1.26
C ALA A 190 -9.29 -6.30 2.56
N VAL A 191 -9.86 -7.05 3.50
CA VAL A 191 -9.14 -7.48 4.71
C VAL A 191 -7.91 -8.30 4.33
N MET A 192 -8.10 -9.32 3.49
CA MET A 192 -7.01 -10.20 3.04
C MET A 192 -5.91 -9.42 2.32
N VAL A 193 -6.28 -8.53 1.39
CA VAL A 193 -5.33 -7.65 0.69
C VAL A 193 -4.58 -6.75 1.67
N GLY A 194 -5.27 -6.20 2.67
CA GLY A 194 -4.63 -5.38 3.69
C GLY A 194 -3.57 -6.17 4.48
N LEU A 195 -3.89 -7.39 4.91
CA LEU A 195 -2.92 -8.27 5.59
C LEU A 195 -1.72 -8.62 4.70
N LEU A 196 -1.94 -8.89 3.40
CA LEU A 196 -0.87 -9.12 2.42
C LEU A 196 0.01 -7.87 2.24
N TYR A 197 -0.57 -6.68 2.12
CA TYR A 197 0.20 -5.43 2.01
C TYR A 197 0.99 -5.12 3.28
N GLY A 198 0.43 -5.34 4.47
CA GLY A 198 1.19 -5.14 5.71
C GLY A 198 2.33 -6.13 5.87
N SER A 199 2.20 -7.33 5.30
CA SER A 199 3.21 -8.39 5.39
C SER A 199 4.28 -8.35 4.29
N CYS A 200 4.15 -7.51 3.27
CA CYS A 200 5.05 -7.53 2.11
C CYS A 200 6.51 -7.16 2.45
N PHE A 201 6.77 -6.40 3.52
CA PHE A 201 8.13 -6.08 3.96
C PHE A 201 8.68 -7.04 5.02
N ILE A 202 7.87 -7.96 5.56
CA ILE A 202 8.28 -8.91 6.61
C ILE A 202 9.49 -9.75 6.20
N PRO A 203 9.59 -10.30 4.97
CA PRO A 203 10.77 -11.07 4.58
C PRO A 203 12.07 -10.26 4.59
N ILE A 204 12.01 -8.97 4.23
CA ILE A 204 13.17 -8.06 4.27
C ILE A 204 13.55 -7.78 5.73
N LEU A 205 12.55 -7.44 6.56
CA LEU A 205 12.76 -7.17 7.98
C LEU A 205 13.35 -8.39 8.71
N TYR A 206 12.95 -9.61 8.32
CA TYR A 206 13.49 -10.85 8.85
C TYR A 206 14.98 -11.03 8.50
N ILE A 207 15.38 -10.81 7.25
CA ILE A 207 16.79 -10.90 6.83
C ILE A 207 17.62 -9.88 7.63
N MET A 208 17.16 -8.63 7.67
CA MET A 208 17.84 -7.55 8.38
C MET A 208 17.97 -7.83 9.88
N SER A 209 16.93 -8.41 10.52
CA SER A 209 16.95 -8.68 11.94
C SER A 209 17.89 -9.84 12.33
N HIS A 210 18.13 -10.76 11.40
CA HIS A 210 19.01 -11.91 11.61
C HIS A 210 20.45 -11.68 11.13
N SER A 211 20.72 -10.61 10.39
CA SER A 211 22.06 -10.24 9.93
C SER A 211 23.13 -10.18 11.04
N PRO A 212 22.85 -9.66 12.25
CA PRO A 212 23.86 -9.58 13.30
C PRO A 212 24.17 -10.91 14.00
N CYS A 213 23.36 -11.96 13.78
CA CYS A 213 23.44 -13.22 14.52
C CYS A 213 24.42 -14.20 13.82
N PRO A 214 25.55 -14.57 14.45
CA PRO A 214 26.56 -15.46 13.84
C PRO A 214 26.01 -16.83 13.42
N ASP A 215 25.00 -17.33 14.12
CA ASP A 215 24.37 -18.63 13.85
C ASP A 215 23.31 -18.58 12.75
N SER A 216 23.03 -17.41 12.17
CA SER A 216 22.02 -17.25 11.12
C SER A 216 22.60 -17.46 9.71
N VAL A 217 21.80 -18.04 8.83
CA VAL A 217 22.06 -18.12 7.38
C VAL A 217 22.23 -16.72 6.74
N TYR A 218 21.71 -15.68 7.38
CA TYR A 218 21.79 -14.30 6.92
C TYR A 218 22.92 -13.50 7.59
N TYR A 219 23.83 -14.15 8.32
CA TYR A 219 24.93 -13.45 8.99
C TYR A 219 25.75 -12.59 8.00
N GLY A 220 25.93 -11.32 8.34
CA GLY A 220 26.64 -10.36 7.48
C GLY A 220 25.81 -9.78 6.33
N ALA A 221 24.51 -10.09 6.24
CA ALA A 221 23.62 -9.44 5.28
C ALA A 221 23.48 -7.93 5.55
N SER A 222 23.13 -7.14 4.54
CA SER A 222 23.00 -5.70 4.73
C SER A 222 21.91 -5.34 5.74
N VAL A 223 22.18 -4.37 6.61
CA VAL A 223 21.16 -3.78 7.49
C VAL A 223 20.49 -2.56 6.86
N PHE A 224 20.82 -2.23 5.62
CA PHE A 224 20.24 -1.12 4.89
C PHE A 224 19.09 -1.62 4.02
N ALA A 225 17.86 -1.20 4.34
CA ALA A 225 16.67 -1.80 3.74
C ALA A 225 16.55 -1.59 2.22
N MET A 226 17.19 -0.55 1.67
CA MET A 226 17.16 -0.28 0.23
C MET A 226 17.85 -1.35 -0.61
N ASP A 227 18.83 -2.05 -0.05
CA ASP A 227 19.61 -3.07 -0.76
C ASP A 227 18.72 -4.25 -1.20
N TYR A 228 17.57 -4.42 -0.56
CA TYR A 228 16.60 -5.48 -0.82
C TYR A 228 15.47 -5.07 -1.78
N VAL A 229 15.35 -3.78 -2.12
CA VAL A 229 14.24 -3.26 -2.94
C VAL A 229 14.22 -3.91 -4.32
N TYR A 230 15.40 -4.07 -4.93
CA TYR A 230 15.50 -4.74 -6.22
C TYR A 230 15.05 -6.21 -6.15
N ALA A 231 15.48 -6.95 -5.14
CA ALA A 231 15.07 -8.34 -4.94
C ALA A 231 13.56 -8.45 -4.70
N GLN A 232 12.98 -7.59 -3.87
CA GLN A 232 11.53 -7.52 -3.68
C GLN A 232 10.79 -7.28 -4.99
N ASN A 233 11.24 -6.30 -5.77
CA ASN A 233 10.56 -5.88 -6.99
C ASN A 233 10.76 -6.89 -8.15
N CYS A 234 11.81 -7.70 -8.12
CA CYS A 234 11.91 -8.91 -8.95
C CYS A 234 10.78 -9.90 -8.63
N GLY A 235 10.48 -10.11 -7.34
CA GLY A 235 9.33 -10.91 -6.90
C GLY A 235 7.99 -10.37 -7.39
N ILE A 236 7.80 -9.04 -7.34
CA ILE A 236 6.60 -8.38 -7.88
C ILE A 236 6.44 -8.65 -9.37
N PHE A 237 7.50 -8.45 -10.15
CA PHE A 237 7.43 -8.58 -11.61
C PHE A 237 7.28 -10.03 -12.06
N LEU A 238 8.00 -10.97 -11.43
CA LEU A 238 7.86 -12.39 -11.72
C LEU A 238 6.44 -12.87 -11.43
N THR A 239 5.91 -12.53 -10.25
CA THR A 239 4.57 -12.96 -9.83
C THR A 239 3.48 -12.34 -10.70
N SER A 240 3.56 -11.03 -11.00
CA SER A 240 2.61 -10.38 -11.91
C SER A 240 2.67 -10.95 -13.33
N THR A 241 3.85 -11.34 -13.81
CA THR A 241 4.01 -12.01 -15.11
C THR A 241 3.36 -13.39 -15.11
N VAL A 242 3.55 -14.20 -14.06
CA VAL A 242 2.86 -15.49 -13.92
C VAL A 242 1.34 -15.31 -13.97
N TYR A 243 0.81 -14.34 -13.22
CA TYR A 243 -0.61 -14.04 -13.24
C TYR A 243 -1.13 -13.55 -14.60
N PHE A 244 -0.35 -12.73 -15.30
CA PHE A 244 -0.70 -12.27 -16.63
C PHE A 244 -0.67 -13.42 -17.67
N VAL A 245 0.28 -14.35 -17.55
CA VAL A 245 0.33 -15.56 -18.39
C VAL A 245 -0.88 -16.46 -18.13
N ILE A 246 -1.24 -16.70 -16.87
CA ILE A 246 -2.46 -17.44 -16.50
C ILE A 246 -3.69 -16.76 -17.09
N TYR A 247 -3.79 -15.44 -16.97
CA TYR A 247 -4.87 -14.66 -17.58
C TYR A 247 -4.92 -14.85 -19.10
N CYS A 248 -3.79 -14.77 -19.80
CA CYS A 248 -3.73 -15.02 -21.25
C CYS A 248 -4.19 -16.44 -21.61
N ALA A 249 -3.80 -17.45 -20.84
CA ALA A 249 -4.22 -18.84 -21.05
C ALA A 249 -5.73 -19.01 -20.85
N VAL A 250 -6.29 -18.49 -19.75
CA VAL A 250 -7.75 -18.53 -19.48
C VAL A 250 -8.53 -17.79 -20.57
N ARG A 251 -7.96 -16.72 -21.13
CA ARG A 251 -8.55 -15.95 -22.23
C ARG A 251 -8.26 -16.52 -23.61
N SER A 252 -7.73 -17.74 -23.71
CA SER A 252 -7.40 -18.40 -24.99
C SER A 252 -6.52 -17.52 -25.89
N ASN A 253 -5.52 -16.87 -25.30
CA ASN A 253 -4.60 -15.92 -25.93
C ASN A 253 -5.28 -14.69 -26.59
N LYS A 254 -6.46 -14.28 -26.08
CA LYS A 254 -7.16 -13.03 -26.46
C LYS A 254 -7.33 -12.11 -25.23
N PRO A 255 -6.22 -11.60 -24.65
CA PRO A 255 -6.28 -10.70 -23.51
C PRO A 255 -6.90 -9.36 -23.87
N ARG A 256 -7.58 -8.71 -22.92
CA ARG A 256 -8.06 -7.33 -23.10
C ARG A 256 -6.90 -6.36 -22.86
N VAL A 257 -6.35 -5.82 -23.93
CA VAL A 257 -5.22 -4.88 -23.87
C VAL A 257 -5.72 -3.47 -24.15
N TYR A 258 -5.52 -2.58 -23.18
CA TYR A 258 -5.89 -1.16 -23.29
C TYR A 258 -4.62 -0.33 -23.46
N SER A 259 -4.25 0.00 -24.71
CA SER A 259 -3.01 0.73 -24.99
C SER A 259 -2.95 2.11 -24.33
N ARG A 260 -4.11 2.75 -24.09
CA ARG A 260 -4.21 4.03 -23.36
C ARG A 260 -3.80 3.91 -21.89
N ALA A 261 -3.82 2.72 -21.31
CA ALA A 261 -3.42 2.47 -19.93
C ALA A 261 -1.91 2.29 -19.74
N ILE A 262 -1.12 2.22 -20.83
CA ILE A 262 0.33 1.96 -20.76
C ILE A 262 1.07 3.09 -20.05
N LEU A 263 0.98 4.32 -20.56
CA LEU A 263 1.69 5.46 -19.98
C LEU A 263 1.23 5.81 -18.54
N PRO A 264 -0.08 5.80 -18.22
CA PRO A 264 -0.55 5.96 -16.85
C PRO A 264 -0.09 4.85 -15.91
N GLY A 265 -0.09 3.59 -16.35
CA GLY A 265 0.44 2.46 -15.58
C GLY A 265 1.93 2.59 -15.34
N PHE A 266 2.67 3.02 -16.35
CA PHE A 266 4.10 3.27 -16.20
C PHE A 266 4.37 4.38 -15.18
N LEU A 267 3.64 5.50 -15.26
CA LEU A 267 3.79 6.61 -14.31
C LEU A 267 3.37 6.20 -12.89
N SER A 268 2.27 5.46 -12.74
CA SER A 268 1.81 4.94 -11.45
C SER A 268 2.84 4.00 -10.82
N GLY A 269 3.39 3.06 -11.61
CA GLY A 269 4.45 2.16 -11.17
C GLY A 269 5.75 2.87 -10.79
N LEU A 270 6.12 3.92 -11.53
CA LEU A 270 7.26 4.78 -11.20
C LEU A 270 7.06 5.47 -9.85
N MET A 271 5.91 6.12 -9.66
CA MET A 271 5.58 6.80 -8.41
C MET A 271 5.58 5.82 -7.23
N TRP A 272 5.01 4.64 -7.41
CA TRP A 272 5.01 3.58 -6.40
C TRP A 272 6.44 3.14 -6.03
N SER A 273 7.29 2.86 -7.03
CA SER A 273 8.65 2.38 -6.79
C SER A 273 9.54 3.42 -6.11
N VAL A 274 9.49 4.68 -6.56
CA VAL A 274 10.20 5.78 -5.89
C VAL A 274 9.66 5.97 -4.48
N GLY A 275 8.34 5.88 -4.29
CA GLY A 275 7.71 5.92 -2.97
C GLY A 275 8.23 4.82 -2.05
N THR A 276 8.41 3.60 -2.57
CA THR A 276 8.96 2.46 -1.82
C THR A 276 10.41 2.71 -1.39
N TYR A 277 11.26 3.27 -2.26
CA TYR A 277 12.61 3.71 -1.86
C TYR A 277 12.56 4.75 -0.74
N CYS A 278 11.69 5.77 -0.86
CA CYS A 278 11.49 6.77 0.20
C CYS A 278 10.98 6.15 1.52
N TRP A 279 10.08 5.16 1.45
CA TRP A 279 9.61 4.43 2.62
C TRP A 279 10.77 3.68 3.29
N PHE A 280 11.57 2.93 2.53
CA PHE A 280 12.73 2.23 3.09
C PHE A 280 13.78 3.19 3.67
N LEU A 281 13.99 4.35 3.05
CA LEU A 281 14.81 5.41 3.63
C LEU A 281 14.28 5.87 4.99
N ALA A 282 12.97 6.12 5.07
CA ALA A 282 12.30 6.49 6.31
C ALA A 282 12.41 5.39 7.37
N ASN A 283 12.26 4.10 6.99
CA ASN A 283 12.43 2.97 7.90
C ASN A 283 13.84 2.94 8.51
N ASN A 284 14.88 3.26 7.75
CA ASN A 284 16.26 3.28 8.26
C ASN A 284 16.46 4.33 9.37
N TYR A 285 15.80 5.49 9.28
CA TYR A 285 15.94 6.58 10.27
C TYR A 285 14.88 6.54 11.38
N LEU A 286 13.61 6.38 11.01
CA LEU A 286 12.46 6.45 11.92
C LEU A 286 12.06 5.10 12.49
N SER A 287 12.44 4.00 11.84
CA SER A 287 12.02 2.64 12.14
C SER A 287 10.62 2.27 11.60
N PRO A 288 10.38 0.99 11.23
CA PRO A 288 9.09 0.54 10.73
C PRO A 288 7.91 0.81 11.67
N VAL A 289 8.08 0.68 12.98
CA VAL A 289 7.01 0.91 13.99
C VAL A 289 6.44 2.33 13.94
N ILE A 290 7.19 3.30 13.42
CA ILE A 290 6.76 4.70 13.27
C ILE A 290 6.36 4.97 11.83
N THR A 291 7.14 4.46 10.88
CA THR A 291 6.95 4.76 9.47
C THR A 291 5.65 4.17 8.93
N TYR A 292 5.27 2.94 9.33
CA TYR A 292 4.04 2.28 8.85
C TYR A 292 2.77 3.08 9.16
N PRO A 293 2.49 3.48 10.43
CA PRO A 293 1.31 4.28 10.72
C PRO A 293 1.24 5.59 9.94
N ILE A 294 2.38 6.31 9.84
CA ILE A 294 2.45 7.61 9.16
C ILE A 294 2.25 7.45 7.65
N VAL A 295 2.95 6.52 7.00
CA VAL A 295 2.83 6.33 5.55
C VAL A 295 1.44 5.85 5.20
N THR A 296 0.94 4.81 5.87
CA THR A 296 -0.33 4.18 5.53
C THR A 296 -1.52 5.12 5.71
N ALA A 297 -1.51 5.90 6.78
CA ALA A 297 -2.58 6.85 7.04
C ALA A 297 -2.41 8.14 6.22
N GLY A 298 -1.17 8.59 6.02
CA GLY A 298 -0.83 9.78 5.26
C GLY A 298 -1.13 9.66 3.76
N TYR A 299 -0.81 8.54 3.11
CA TYR A 299 -1.12 8.41 1.68
C TYR A 299 -2.64 8.38 1.45
N GLY A 300 -3.41 7.84 2.40
CA GLY A 300 -4.87 7.85 2.35
C GLY A 300 -5.43 9.28 2.38
N LEU A 301 -4.86 10.13 3.25
CA LEU A 301 -5.16 11.56 3.28
C LEU A 301 -4.83 12.25 1.95
N VAL A 302 -3.65 12.00 1.37
CA VAL A 302 -3.25 12.60 0.09
C VAL A 302 -4.17 12.15 -1.05
N ALA A 303 -4.52 10.86 -1.12
CA ALA A 303 -5.46 10.35 -2.11
C ALA A 303 -6.83 11.01 -1.97
N ALA A 304 -7.29 11.21 -0.73
CA ALA A 304 -8.56 11.87 -0.46
C ALA A 304 -8.51 13.39 -0.76
N LEU A 305 -7.36 14.06 -0.57
CA LEU A 305 -7.13 15.44 -1.02
C LEU A 305 -7.22 15.58 -2.55
N TRP A 306 -6.62 14.64 -3.31
CA TRP A 306 -6.79 14.62 -4.77
C TRP A 306 -8.27 14.42 -5.15
N GLY A 307 -8.97 13.51 -4.48
CA GLY A 307 -10.42 13.29 -4.63
C GLY A 307 -11.25 14.56 -4.39
N SER A 308 -10.95 15.28 -3.32
CA SER A 308 -11.63 16.52 -2.95
C SER A 308 -11.30 17.69 -3.90
N LEU A 309 -10.02 18.01 -4.08
CA LEU A 309 -9.59 19.26 -4.72
C LEU A 309 -9.63 19.19 -6.24
N VAL A 310 -9.21 18.06 -6.81
CA VAL A 310 -9.04 17.93 -8.27
C VAL A 310 -10.24 17.24 -8.91
N PHE A 311 -10.73 16.17 -8.29
CA PHE A 311 -11.88 15.44 -8.82
C PHE A 311 -13.23 15.96 -8.31
N LYS A 312 -13.21 16.86 -7.32
CA LYS A 312 -14.42 17.51 -6.74
C LYS A 312 -15.49 16.50 -6.30
N GLU A 313 -15.04 15.36 -5.77
CA GLU A 313 -15.91 14.25 -5.36
C GLU A 313 -16.53 14.44 -3.98
N ILE A 314 -15.85 15.21 -3.12
CA ILE A 314 -16.32 15.53 -1.77
C ILE A 314 -17.07 16.85 -1.86
N LYS A 315 -18.41 16.77 -1.85
CA LYS A 315 -19.31 17.92 -1.86
C LYS A 315 -20.12 17.99 -0.57
N GLY A 316 -20.44 19.21 -0.14
CA GLY A 316 -21.26 19.48 1.04
C GLY A 316 -20.46 19.71 2.32
N VAL A 317 -20.96 20.62 3.17
CA VAL A 317 -20.29 21.08 4.39
C VAL A 317 -20.06 19.93 5.37
N VAL A 318 -21.00 19.00 5.50
CA VAL A 318 -20.89 17.84 6.39
C VAL A 318 -19.73 16.93 5.99
N ASN A 319 -19.61 16.60 4.70
CA ASN A 319 -18.52 15.77 4.20
C ASN A 319 -17.17 16.47 4.34
N CYS A 320 -17.11 17.79 4.11
CA CYS A 320 -15.91 18.58 4.37
C CYS A 320 -15.53 18.59 5.86
N SER A 321 -16.49 18.68 6.78
CA SER A 321 -16.23 18.62 8.22
C SER A 321 -15.72 17.25 8.66
N ILE A 322 -16.31 16.15 8.15
CA ILE A 322 -15.83 14.78 8.45
C ILE A 322 -14.43 14.57 7.88
N PHE A 323 -14.17 15.05 6.66
CA PHE A 323 -12.85 15.01 6.04
C PHE A 323 -11.80 15.78 6.85
N PHE A 324 -12.14 16.99 7.31
CA PHE A 324 -11.27 17.80 8.16
C PHE A 324 -10.99 17.09 9.49
N LEU A 325 -12.02 16.52 10.13
CA LEU A 325 -11.88 15.76 11.36
C LEU A 325 -10.95 14.55 11.16
N ALA A 326 -11.19 13.74 10.13
CA ALA A 326 -10.35 12.58 9.81
C ALA A 326 -8.88 12.99 9.59
N SER A 327 -8.65 14.12 8.90
CA SER A 327 -7.32 14.69 8.67
C SER A 327 -6.65 15.09 9.98
N CYS A 328 -7.35 15.79 10.87
CA CYS A 328 -6.84 16.17 12.20
C CYS A 328 -6.47 14.93 13.04
N VAL A 329 -7.31 13.90 13.02
CA VAL A 329 -7.05 12.64 13.74
C VAL A 329 -5.82 11.93 13.17
N VAL A 330 -5.66 11.89 11.84
CA VAL A 330 -4.49 11.27 11.19
C VAL A 330 -3.19 11.99 11.51
N LEU A 331 -3.22 13.32 11.47
CA LEU A 331 -2.07 14.16 11.78
C LEU A 331 -1.68 13.99 13.25
N THR A 332 -2.67 13.97 14.14
CA THR A 332 -2.43 13.74 15.58
C THR A 332 -1.85 12.35 15.83
N GLY A 333 -2.41 11.30 15.23
CA GLY A 333 -1.87 9.94 15.35
C GLY A 333 -0.45 9.82 14.80
N SER A 334 -0.17 10.46 13.66
CA SER A 334 1.16 10.49 13.03
C SER A 334 2.18 11.24 13.89
N LEU A 335 1.79 12.37 14.48
CA LEU A 335 2.62 13.13 15.41
C LEU A 335 2.92 12.32 16.68
N LEU A 336 1.92 11.65 17.26
CA LEU A 336 2.10 10.84 18.46
C LEU A 336 3.01 9.63 18.22
N THR A 337 2.87 8.96 17.08
CA THR A 337 3.78 7.88 16.68
C THR A 337 5.21 8.39 16.47
N ALA A 338 5.40 9.53 15.82
CA ALA A 338 6.71 10.15 15.66
C ALA A 338 7.34 10.56 17.02
N LEU A 339 6.56 11.22 17.87
CA LEU A 339 7.00 11.67 19.20
C LEU A 339 7.32 10.50 20.15
N SER A 340 6.74 9.32 19.93
CA SER A 340 6.99 8.13 20.77
C SER A 340 8.43 7.62 20.74
N LYS A 341 9.24 8.09 19.79
CA LYS A 341 10.68 7.82 19.69
C LYS A 341 11.55 8.99 20.14
N LEU A 342 11.05 10.21 20.05
CA LEU A 342 11.78 11.42 20.45
C LEU A 342 11.76 11.65 21.97
N LEU A 343 10.66 11.31 22.63
CA LEU A 343 10.40 11.54 24.06
C LEU A 343 10.65 10.30 24.91
#